data_AF-A0A358IDY4-F1
#
_entry.id   AF-A0A358IDY4-F1
#
_cell.length_a   1.000
_cell.length_b   1.000
_cell.length_c   1.000
_cell.angle_alpha   90.00
_cell.angle_beta   90.00
_cell.angle_gamma   90.00
#
_symmetry.space_group_name_H-M   'P 1'
#
loop_
_entity.id
_entity.type
_entity.pdbx_description
1 polymer ?
#
loop_
_entity_poly.entity_id
_entity_poly.type
_entity_poly.pdbx_seq_one_letter_code
_entity_poly.pdbx_strand_id
1 'polypeptide(L)'
;EAGTPNIAGAIGLGAAVDYLSKIGTKAISIHENELMAYAMEQLSLIPGLRIFGPSSLDDRSAVISFTMGDAHPHDISTILDTEGVAIRAGHHCAQLVMKHFGVPATARASFYLYSTREDVDRLVKGLDQVAAIFS
;
A
#
# COMPACT_ATOMS: atom_id res chain seq x y z
N GLU A 1 0.95 -0.24 40.21
CA GLU A 1 2.06 -1.14 39.81
C GLU A 1 1.88 -1.54 38.35
N ALA A 2 2.97 -1.76 37.62
CA ALA A 2 2.88 -2.37 36.29
C ALA A 2 2.40 -3.83 36.44
N GLY A 3 1.39 -4.22 35.66
CA GLY A 3 0.73 -5.53 35.72
C GLY A 3 1.35 -6.58 34.79
N THR A 4 0.67 -7.72 34.65
CA THR A 4 1.11 -8.84 33.80
C THR A 4 1.36 -8.38 32.36
N PRO A 5 2.55 -8.66 31.79
CA PRO A 5 2.87 -8.24 30.42
C PRO A 5 2.14 -9.10 29.39
N ASN A 6 2.18 -8.67 28.13
CA ASN A 6 1.74 -9.49 27.00
C ASN A 6 2.77 -10.58 26.68
N ILE A 7 2.81 -11.63 27.51
CA ILE A 7 3.80 -12.70 27.44
C ILE A 7 3.74 -13.43 26.08
N ALA A 8 2.55 -13.85 25.67
CA ALA A 8 2.36 -14.56 24.40
C ALA A 8 2.74 -13.68 23.19
N GLY A 9 2.40 -12.38 23.23
CA GLY A 9 2.78 -11.44 22.19
C GLY A 9 4.29 -11.23 22.09
N ALA A 10 5.01 -11.18 23.21
CA ALA A 10 6.47 -11.08 23.21
C ALA A 10 7.13 -12.33 22.58
N ILE A 11 6.63 -13.53 22.89
CA ILE A 11 7.11 -14.79 22.30
C ILE A 11 6.83 -14.81 20.80
N GLY A 12 5.61 -14.47 20.38
CA GLY A 12 5.23 -14.41 18.97
C GLY A 12 6.04 -13.39 18.17
N LEU A 13 6.32 -12.23 18.77
CA LEU A 13 7.20 -11.22 18.16
C LEU A 13 8.61 -11.76 17.97
N GLY A 14 9.15 -12.51 18.94
CA GLY A 14 10.45 -13.19 18.80
C GLY A 14 10.48 -14.13 17.60
N ALA A 15 9.45 -14.97 17.43
CA ALA A 15 9.34 -15.86 16.27
C ALA A 15 9.23 -15.09 14.93
N ALA A 16 8.52 -13.95 14.92
CA ALA A 16 8.43 -13.10 13.73
C ALA A 16 9.78 -12.46 13.38
N VAL A 17 10.56 -12.02 14.37
CA VAL A 17 11.93 -11.53 14.17
C VAL A 17 12.80 -12.63 13.59
N ASP A 18 12.78 -13.84 14.16
CA ASP A 18 13.54 -14.98 13.64
C ASP A 18 13.18 -15.32 12.19
N TYR A 19 11.90 -15.23 11.83
CA TYR A 19 11.43 -15.42 10.46
C TYR A 19 12.03 -14.38 9.49
N LEU A 20 11.95 -13.10 9.84
CA LEU A 20 12.50 -12.02 9.02
C LEU A 20 14.02 -12.09 8.94
N SER A 21 14.71 -12.45 10.03
CA SER A 21 16.16 -12.64 10.06
C SER A 21 16.62 -13.80 9.16
N LYS A 22 15.85 -14.89 9.07
CA LYS A 22 16.15 -16.01 8.17
C LYS A 22 16.03 -15.64 6.69
N ILE A 23 15.07 -14.79 6.34
CA ILE A 23 14.92 -14.26 4.96
C ILE A 23 16.03 -13.23 4.67
N GLY A 24 16.30 -12.36 5.64
CA GLY A 24 17.28 -11.30 5.56
C GLY A 24 16.72 -10.00 4.99
N THR A 25 16.99 -8.89 5.68
CA THR A 25 16.49 -7.54 5.32
C THR A 25 16.92 -7.09 3.93
N LYS A 26 18.12 -7.49 3.48
CA LYS A 26 18.61 -7.19 2.12
C LYS A 26 17.77 -7.86 1.04
N ALA A 27 17.40 -9.13 1.23
CA ALA A 27 16.56 -9.86 0.27
C ALA A 27 15.15 -9.25 0.21
N ILE A 28 14.58 -8.91 1.37
CA ILE A 28 13.28 -8.23 1.46
C ILE A 28 13.32 -6.88 0.73
N SER A 29 14.35 -6.06 0.97
CA SER A 29 14.49 -4.75 0.32
C SER A 29 14.65 -4.86 -1.19
N ILE A 30 15.39 -5.84 -1.71
CA ILE A 30 15.52 -6.08 -3.16
C ILE A 30 14.15 -6.43 -3.74
N HIS A 31 13.44 -7.39 -3.14
CA HIS A 31 12.10 -7.80 -3.58
C HIS A 31 11.10 -6.63 -3.57
N GLU A 32 11.08 -5.86 -2.50
CA GLU A 32 10.22 -4.67 -2.37
C GLU A 32 10.53 -3.62 -3.43
N ASN A 33 11.80 -3.38 -3.73
CA ASN A 33 12.21 -2.41 -4.76
C ASN A 33 11.82 -2.88 -6.17
N GLU A 34 12.02 -4.16 -6.48
CA GLU A 34 11.61 -4.75 -7.76
C GLU A 34 10.09 -4.69 -7.95
N LEU A 35 9.33 -4.99 -6.89
CA LEU A 35 7.87 -4.92 -6.92
C LEU A 35 7.37 -3.48 -7.02
N MET A 36 8.01 -2.55 -6.30
CA MET A 36 7.66 -1.13 -6.36
C MET A 36 7.96 -0.54 -7.73
N ALA A 37 9.09 -0.88 -8.36
CA ALA A 37 9.39 -0.46 -9.72
C ALA A 37 8.29 -0.89 -10.69
N TYR A 38 7.88 -2.15 -10.61
CA TYR A 38 6.80 -2.70 -11.42
C TYR A 38 5.46 -2.00 -11.15
N ALA A 39 5.09 -1.82 -9.89
CA ALA A 39 3.85 -1.15 -9.51
C ALA A 39 3.80 0.30 -9.99
N MET A 40 4.89 1.06 -9.82
CA MET A 40 4.95 2.45 -10.29
C MET A 40 4.84 2.55 -11.81
N GLU A 41 5.45 1.62 -12.56
CA GLU A 41 5.32 1.53 -14.02
C GLU A 41 3.85 1.28 -14.41
N GLN A 42 3.22 0.24 -13.89
CA GLN A 42 1.85 -0.12 -14.27
C GLN A 42 0.84 0.95 -13.85
N LEU A 43 0.94 1.48 -12.63
CA LEU A 43 0.03 2.50 -12.11
C LEU A 43 0.17 3.84 -12.87
N SER A 44 1.34 4.14 -13.45
CA SER A 44 1.53 5.35 -14.26
C SER A 44 0.70 5.37 -15.54
N LEU A 45 0.24 4.20 -16.00
CA LEU A 45 -0.57 4.05 -17.21
C LEU A 45 -2.06 4.31 -16.95
N ILE A 46 -2.49 4.36 -15.69
CA ILE A 46 -3.91 4.47 -15.32
C ILE A 46 -4.36 5.94 -15.40
N PRO A 47 -5.30 6.30 -16.29
CA PRO A 47 -5.80 7.67 -16.40
C PRO A 47 -6.44 8.16 -15.10
N GLY A 48 -6.18 9.43 -14.76
CA GLY A 48 -6.77 10.07 -13.59
C GLY A 48 -6.14 9.67 -12.25
N LEU A 49 -5.20 8.73 -12.22
CA LEU A 49 -4.47 8.34 -11.02
C LEU A 49 -3.45 9.42 -10.64
N ARG A 50 -3.47 9.86 -9.39
CA ARG A 50 -2.48 10.76 -8.79
C ARG A 50 -1.82 10.06 -7.60
N ILE A 51 -0.52 9.78 -7.72
CA ILE A 51 0.29 9.15 -6.68
C ILE A 51 0.94 10.23 -5.79
N PHE A 52 1.02 9.95 -4.49
CA PHE A 52 1.68 10.78 -3.49
C PHE A 52 2.99 10.14 -3.00
N GLY A 53 3.96 10.99 -2.65
CA GLY A 53 5.30 10.59 -2.22
C GLY A 53 6.37 10.79 -3.31
N PRO A 54 7.64 10.48 -3.01
CA PRO A 54 8.75 10.69 -3.94
C PRO A 54 8.63 9.79 -5.18
N SER A 55 9.13 10.29 -6.32
CA SER A 55 9.20 9.53 -7.58
C SER A 55 10.42 8.62 -7.63
N SER A 56 11.48 8.97 -6.88
CA SER A 56 12.66 8.11 -6.73
C SER A 56 12.29 6.85 -5.95
N LEU A 57 12.67 5.69 -6.48
CA LEU A 57 12.52 4.41 -5.78
C LEU A 57 13.42 4.33 -4.56
N ASP A 58 14.59 4.99 -4.58
CA ASP A 58 15.54 4.99 -3.46
C ASP A 58 15.01 5.72 -2.22
N ASP A 59 14.11 6.68 -2.42
CA ASP A 59 13.50 7.48 -1.34
C ASP A 59 12.11 6.94 -0.92
N ARG A 60 11.70 5.78 -1.45
CA ARG A 60 10.36 5.23 -1.30
C ARG A 60 10.41 3.83 -0.65
N SER A 61 9.51 3.59 0.29
CA SER A 61 9.18 2.23 0.77
C SER A 61 8.07 1.60 -0.09
N ALA A 62 7.79 0.31 0.09
CA ALA A 62 6.77 -0.48 -0.60
C ALA A 62 5.29 -0.03 -0.40
N VAL A 63 5.03 1.28 -0.33
CA VAL A 63 3.74 1.90 -0.05
C VAL A 63 3.40 2.94 -1.12
N ILE A 64 2.18 2.88 -1.65
CA ILE A 64 1.65 3.79 -2.67
C ILE A 64 0.35 4.38 -2.16
N SER A 65 0.36 5.69 -1.86
CA SER A 65 -0.86 6.44 -1.57
C SER A 65 -1.31 7.16 -2.84
N PHE A 66 -2.59 7.14 -3.15
CA PHE A 66 -3.13 7.71 -4.38
C PHE A 66 -4.57 8.21 -4.24
N THR A 67 -4.95 9.08 -5.18
CA THR A 67 -6.34 9.49 -5.46
C THR A 67 -6.60 9.26 -6.95
N MET A 68 -7.86 9.21 -7.37
CA MET A 68 -8.21 8.89 -8.75
C MET A 68 -9.43 9.68 -9.22
N GLY A 69 -9.24 10.67 -10.10
CA GLY A 69 -10.33 11.50 -10.63
C GLY A 69 -11.31 11.99 -9.56
N ASP A 70 -12.59 11.80 -9.81
CA ASP A 70 -13.70 12.11 -8.89
C ASP A 70 -14.04 10.96 -7.93
N ALA A 71 -13.36 9.81 -8.04
CA ALA A 71 -13.62 8.67 -7.17
C ALA A 71 -13.15 8.96 -5.73
N HIS A 72 -14.09 8.94 -4.78
CA HIS A 72 -13.72 9.12 -3.38
C HIS A 72 -12.87 7.92 -2.92
N PRO A 73 -11.79 8.10 -2.13
CA PRO A 73 -10.93 7.00 -1.70
C PRO A 73 -11.64 5.78 -1.09
N HIS A 74 -12.77 6.02 -0.41
CA HIS A 74 -13.61 4.94 0.14
C HIS A 74 -14.36 4.14 -0.94
N ASP A 75 -14.77 4.78 -2.04
CA ASP A 75 -15.40 4.10 -3.18
C ASP A 75 -14.35 3.24 -3.90
N ILE A 76 -13.14 3.78 -4.12
CA ILE A 76 -11.99 3.03 -4.65
C ILE A 76 -11.76 1.77 -3.83
N SER A 77 -11.68 1.90 -2.49
CA SER A 77 -11.46 0.77 -1.59
C SER A 77 -12.59 -0.24 -1.62
N THR A 78 -13.84 0.21 -1.76
CA THR A 78 -15.02 -0.67 -1.80
C THR A 78 -15.06 -1.46 -3.10
N ILE A 79 -14.79 -0.82 -4.23
CA ILE A 79 -14.74 -1.48 -5.54
C ILE A 79 -13.61 -2.51 -5.57
N LEU A 80 -12.40 -2.14 -5.12
CA LEU A 80 -11.27 -3.06 -5.05
C LEU A 80 -11.53 -4.26 -4.13
N ASP A 81 -12.26 -4.08 -3.02
CA ASP A 81 -12.64 -5.18 -2.13
C ASP A 81 -13.53 -6.21 -2.84
N THR A 82 -14.44 -5.78 -3.73
CA THR A 82 -15.26 -6.70 -4.53
C THR A 82 -14.45 -7.56 -5.51
N GLU A 83 -13.27 -7.09 -5.91
CA GLU A 83 -12.30 -7.81 -6.74
C GLU A 83 -11.27 -8.61 -5.88
N GLY A 84 -11.47 -8.64 -4.56
CA GLY A 84 -10.61 -9.33 -3.61
C GLY A 84 -9.25 -8.65 -3.42
N VAL A 85 -9.16 -7.33 -3.64
CA VAL A 85 -7.95 -6.52 -3.46
C VAL A 85 -8.12 -5.66 -2.21
N ALA A 86 -7.39 -6.02 -1.15
CA ALA A 86 -7.45 -5.29 0.12
C ALA A 86 -6.52 -4.07 0.11
N ILE A 87 -7.12 -2.87 0.15
CA ILE A 87 -6.40 -1.61 0.38
C ILE A 87 -6.98 -0.85 1.57
N ARG A 88 -6.35 0.26 1.95
CA ARG A 88 -6.90 1.16 2.97
C ARG A 88 -7.26 2.51 2.37
N ALA A 89 -8.42 3.04 2.75
CA ALA A 89 -8.79 4.43 2.48
C ALA A 89 -8.86 5.25 3.77
N GLY A 90 -8.52 6.53 3.68
CA GLY A 90 -8.69 7.51 4.74
C GLY A 90 -7.44 8.35 4.97
N HIS A 91 -7.24 8.78 6.23
CA HIS A 91 -6.11 9.62 6.61
C HIS A 91 -4.83 8.85 6.96
N HIS A 92 -4.91 7.52 7.11
CA HIS A 92 -3.79 6.67 7.55
C HIS A 92 -3.12 7.12 8.85
N CYS A 93 -3.91 7.66 9.78
CA CYS A 93 -3.44 8.30 11.02
C CYS A 93 -2.50 9.51 10.78
N ALA A 94 -2.52 10.11 9.59
CA ALA A 94 -1.65 11.20 9.15
C ALA A 94 -2.42 12.41 8.59
N GLN A 95 -3.41 12.91 9.34
CA GLN A 95 -4.30 14.01 8.92
C GLN A 95 -3.57 15.28 8.49
N LEU A 96 -2.46 15.64 9.13
CA LEU A 96 -1.68 16.83 8.75
C LEU A 96 -1.02 16.69 7.37
N VAL A 97 -0.63 15.46 7.00
CA VAL A 97 -0.10 15.17 5.66
C VAL A 97 -1.20 15.32 4.60
N MET A 98 -2.42 14.88 4.89
CA MET A 98 -3.58 15.07 4.02
C MET A 98 -3.87 16.56 3.81
N LYS A 99 -3.85 17.34 4.90
CA LYS A 99 -3.99 18.81 4.85
C LYS A 99 -2.87 19.47 4.02
N HIS A 100 -1.62 19.01 4.17
CA HIS A 100 -0.50 19.52 3.38
C HIS A 100 -0.69 19.28 1.88
N PHE A 101 -1.18 18.11 1.49
CA PHE A 101 -1.46 17.77 0.09
C PHE A 101 -2.81 18.29 -0.43
N GLY A 102 -3.61 18.93 0.42
CA GLY A 102 -4.91 19.48 0.05
C GLY A 102 -5.96 18.44 -0.31
N VAL A 103 -5.83 17.21 0.21
CA VAL A 103 -6.80 16.12 -0.03
C VAL A 103 -7.49 15.73 1.27
N PRO A 104 -8.79 15.35 1.24
CA PRO A 104 -9.48 14.89 2.44
C PRO A 104 -9.02 13.51 2.87
N ALA A 105 -8.61 12.65 1.93
CA ALA A 105 -8.14 11.29 2.18
C ALA A 105 -7.36 10.76 0.97
N THR A 106 -6.68 9.62 1.14
CA THR A 106 -6.10 8.84 0.03
C THR A 106 -6.49 7.37 0.15
N ALA A 107 -6.50 6.67 -0.99
CA ALA A 107 -6.40 5.23 -1.03
C ALA A 107 -4.92 4.84 -0.87
N ARG A 108 -4.63 3.67 -0.30
CA ARG A 108 -3.26 3.21 -0.07
C ARG A 108 -3.12 1.71 -0.25
N ALA A 109 -2.31 1.33 -1.22
CA ALA A 109 -1.78 -0.02 -1.37
C ALA A 109 -0.40 -0.10 -0.71
N SER A 110 -0.15 -1.15 0.06
CA SER A 110 1.13 -1.36 0.74
C SER A 110 1.52 -2.83 0.60
N PHE A 111 2.67 -3.06 -0.01
CA PHE A 111 3.22 -4.37 -0.31
C PHE A 111 4.26 -4.76 0.74
N TYR A 112 4.59 -6.06 0.79
CA TYR A 112 5.65 -6.58 1.65
C TYR A 112 6.31 -7.80 1.03
N LEU A 113 7.16 -8.50 1.79
CA LEU A 113 7.93 -9.67 1.34
C LEU A 113 7.12 -10.80 0.71
N TYR A 114 5.82 -10.88 0.98
CA TYR A 114 4.92 -11.92 0.48
C TYR A 114 4.06 -11.46 -0.71
N SER A 115 4.13 -10.17 -1.08
CA SER A 115 3.40 -9.63 -2.22
C SER A 115 4.09 -9.99 -3.52
N THR A 116 3.31 -10.12 -4.59
CA THR A 116 3.74 -10.59 -5.91
C THR A 116 3.36 -9.61 -7.01
N ARG A 117 3.94 -9.79 -8.21
CA ARG A 117 3.52 -9.02 -9.39
C ARG A 117 2.06 -9.26 -9.74
N GLU A 118 1.55 -10.46 -9.51
CA GLU A 118 0.13 -10.77 -9.71
C GLU A 118 -0.77 -9.94 -8.78
N ASP A 119 -0.34 -9.64 -7.54
CA ASP A 119 -1.08 -8.74 -6.66
C ASP A 119 -1.12 -7.31 -7.22
N VAL A 120 -0.03 -6.86 -7.86
CA VAL A 120 0.02 -5.57 -8.57
C VAL A 120 -0.92 -5.59 -9.78
N ASP A 121 -0.92 -6.66 -10.57
CA ASP A 121 -1.80 -6.81 -11.73
C ASP A 121 -3.28 -6.77 -11.34
N ARG A 122 -3.62 -7.44 -10.23
CA ARG A 122 -4.98 -7.40 -9.67
C ARG A 122 -5.36 -6.00 -9.19
N LEU A 123 -4.44 -5.28 -8.55
CA LEU A 123 -4.65 -3.88 -8.18
C LEU A 123 -4.91 -3.00 -9.41
N VAL A 124 -4.08 -3.12 -10.45
CA VAL A 124 -4.21 -2.34 -11.70
C VAL A 124 -5.55 -2.61 -12.37
N LYS A 125 -5.90 -3.90 -12.56
CA LYS A 125 -7.18 -4.30 -13.13
C LYS A 125 -8.37 -3.73 -12.35
N GLY A 126 -8.31 -3.77 -11.02
CA GLY A 126 -9.35 -3.20 -10.18
C GLY A 126 -9.45 -1.68 -10.29
N LEU A 127 -8.32 -0.99 -10.44
CA LEU A 127 -8.29 0.46 -10.67
C LEU A 127 -8.81 0.84 -12.06
N ASP A 128 -8.58 0.02 -13.09
CA ASP A 128 -9.20 0.24 -14.41
C ASP A 128 -10.73 0.17 -14.35
N GLN A 129 -11.29 -0.71 -13.51
CA GLN A 129 -12.73 -0.74 -13.27
C GLN A 129 -13.22 0.53 -12.56
N VAL A 130 -12.47 1.02 -11.57
CA VAL A 130 -12.75 2.31 -10.93
C VAL A 130 -12.75 3.41 -11.99
N ALA A 131 -11.76 3.44 -12.88
CA ALA A 131 -11.70 4.41 -13.98
C ALA A 131 -12.97 4.37 -14.83
N ALA A 132 -13.42 3.19 -15.21
CA ALA A 132 -14.61 3.00 -16.06
C ALA A 132 -15.93 3.43 -15.39
N ILE A 133 -16.01 3.39 -14.05
CA ILE A 133 -17.22 3.78 -13.31
C ILE A 133 -17.28 5.32 -13.16
N PHE A 134 -16.14 5.98 -13.06
CA PHE A 134 -16.02 7.41 -12.76
C PHE A 134 -15.53 8.25 -13.96
N SER A 135 -15.47 7.67 -15.17
CA SER A 135 -15.10 8.37 -16.43
C SER A 135 -16.25 9.14 -17.06
#